data_AF-A0A2N4YN19-F1
#
_entry.id   AF-A0A2N4YN19-F1
#
_cell.length_a   1.000
_cell.length_b   1.000
_cell.length_c   1.000
_cell.angle_alpha   90.00
_cell.angle_beta   90.00
_cell.angle_gamma   90.00
#
_symmetry.space_group_name_H-M   'P 1'
#
loop_
_entity.id
_entity.type
_entity.pdbx_description
1 polymer ?
#
loop_
_entity_poly.entity_id
_entity_poly.type
_entity_poly.pdbx_seq_one_letter_code
_entity_poly.pdbx_strand_id
1 'polypeptide(L)'
;MLIRLTALLALLGLAACADAPSRETTPPPADVPAHYQAVQDGAYLIPAVEPLHLFGTNPRAEVAYAGTEEPGTIVVDTYARVLYHVQEGGKATRYGIAVGREGISFRGNGYVGRKQEWPSWTPTANMVRTRPDLYAEFAGGLPGGLDNPLGARALYLYRGGRDTMFRIHGTIDNASIGRATSAGCIRLFNQDAIHLFDNAEIGDRIVVRTLEQSLAAEGPYMDDAYGRAVPDTPQNRAQFQADQIAIAEAEAQRVENERIAAAEAAEQAERDERRRLRICRNRGIDESECPTLPELTGEAAAVPAG
;
A
#
# COMPACT_ATOMS: atom_id res chain seq x y z
N MET A 1 27.77 -80.37 11.00
CA MET A 1 28.81 -80.65 9.99
C MET A 1 28.56 -79.72 8.81
N LEU A 2 29.61 -78.99 8.36
CA LEU A 2 29.73 -78.20 7.11
C LEU A 2 28.79 -76.98 6.98
N ILE A 3 29.22 -75.72 7.06
CA ILE A 3 30.21 -74.92 6.29
C ILE A 3 30.02 -74.98 4.77
N ARG A 4 29.76 -73.78 4.20
CA ARG A 4 30.16 -73.19 2.88
C ARG A 4 28.93 -72.56 2.20
N LEU A 5 28.94 -71.40 1.55
CA LEU A 5 29.85 -70.25 1.34
C LEU A 5 29.04 -69.26 0.45
N THR A 6 29.35 -67.95 0.48
CA THR A 6 29.10 -66.93 -0.59
C THR A 6 27.63 -66.54 -0.91
N ALA A 7 27.24 -65.28 -1.20
CA ALA A 7 27.99 -64.10 -1.66
C ALA A 7 27.29 -62.77 -1.25
N LEU A 8 28.14 -61.74 -1.16
CA LEU A 8 27.87 -60.31 -1.04
C LEU A 8 26.73 -59.78 -1.93
N LEU A 9 25.89 -58.91 -1.36
CA LEU A 9 25.56 -57.62 -1.99
C LEU A 9 25.19 -56.60 -0.91
N ALA A 10 26.17 -55.78 -0.51
CA ALA A 10 25.95 -54.64 0.36
C ALA A 10 25.53 -53.44 -0.51
N LEU A 11 24.23 -53.12 -0.56
CA LEU A 11 23.76 -51.84 -1.05
C LEU A 11 23.88 -50.80 0.08
N LEU A 12 24.88 -49.93 -0.06
CA LEU A 12 24.97 -48.67 0.68
C LEU A 12 23.82 -47.76 0.24
N GLY A 13 22.83 -47.59 1.11
CA GLY A 13 21.81 -46.55 0.96
C GLY A 13 22.46 -45.19 1.23
N LEU A 14 22.69 -44.41 0.18
CA LEU A 14 23.01 -43.00 0.30
C LEU A 14 21.78 -42.26 0.83
N ALA A 15 21.92 -41.69 2.02
CA ALA A 15 20.98 -40.73 2.58
C ALA A 15 20.94 -39.49 1.68
N ALA A 16 19.81 -39.25 1.03
CA ALA A 16 19.52 -37.98 0.37
C ALA A 16 19.07 -36.98 1.44
N CYS A 17 20.01 -36.16 1.93
CA CYS A 17 19.64 -34.90 2.56
C CYS A 17 19.06 -34.02 1.45
N ALA A 18 17.74 -33.90 1.40
CA ALA A 18 17.10 -32.88 0.61
C ALA A 18 17.39 -31.53 1.29
N ASP A 19 18.36 -30.78 0.75
CA ASP A 19 18.50 -29.37 1.07
C ASP A 19 17.19 -28.67 0.69
N ALA A 20 16.56 -28.06 1.69
CA ALA A 20 15.40 -27.21 1.45
C ALA A 20 15.81 -26.08 0.48
N PRO A 21 14.95 -25.69 -0.47
CA PRO A 21 15.27 -24.61 -1.39
C PRO A 21 15.55 -23.34 -0.58
N SER A 22 16.79 -22.87 -0.65
CA SER A 22 17.23 -21.58 -0.16
C SER A 22 16.26 -20.53 -0.71
N ARG A 23 15.48 -19.90 0.18
CA ARG A 23 14.66 -18.74 -0.20
C ARG A 23 15.61 -17.71 -0.79
N GLU A 24 15.45 -17.40 -2.07
CA GLU A 24 16.20 -16.34 -2.73
C GLU A 24 15.84 -15.01 -2.05
N THR A 25 16.67 -14.60 -1.09
CA THR A 25 16.69 -13.22 -0.59
C THR A 25 17.33 -12.37 -1.67
N THR A 26 16.50 -11.76 -2.51
CA THR A 26 16.93 -10.65 -3.36
C THR A 26 17.69 -9.65 -2.49
N PRO A 27 18.92 -9.25 -2.86
CA PRO A 27 19.68 -8.30 -2.07
C PRO A 27 18.87 -7.00 -1.91
N PRO A 28 18.86 -6.39 -0.71
CA PRO A 28 18.05 -5.22 -0.44
C PRO A 28 18.45 -4.07 -1.39
N PRO A 29 17.49 -3.27 -1.88
CA PRO A 29 17.81 -2.08 -2.65
C PRO A 29 18.72 -1.17 -1.81
N ALA A 30 19.89 -0.79 -2.35
CA ALA A 30 20.91 -0.07 -1.59
C ALA A 30 20.45 1.31 -1.06
N ASP A 31 19.38 1.87 -1.64
CA ASP A 31 18.86 3.20 -1.34
C ASP A 31 17.71 3.21 -0.31
N VAL A 32 17.32 2.05 0.24
CA VAL A 32 16.28 1.96 1.26
C VAL A 32 16.90 1.91 2.66
N PRO A 33 16.54 2.83 3.58
CA PRO A 33 17.02 2.80 4.95
C PRO A 33 16.79 1.43 5.61
N ALA A 34 17.73 0.98 6.46
CA ALA A 34 17.70 -0.35 7.05
C ALA A 34 16.37 -0.70 7.74
N HIS A 35 15.73 0.28 8.38
CA HIS A 35 14.45 0.11 9.07
C HIS A 35 13.22 0.04 8.13
N TYR A 36 13.41 0.20 6.83
CA TYR A 36 12.38 0.04 5.78
C TYR A 36 12.67 -1.11 4.82
N GLN A 37 13.71 -1.91 5.09
CA GLN A 37 13.96 -3.15 4.34
C GLN A 37 12.87 -4.21 4.65
N ALA A 38 12.95 -5.35 3.95
CA ALA A 38 12.05 -6.46 4.20
C ALA A 38 12.24 -6.99 5.64
N VAL A 39 11.13 -7.30 6.30
CA VAL A 39 11.11 -7.76 7.69
C VAL A 39 10.40 -9.11 7.77
N GLN A 40 11.08 -10.10 8.32
CA GLN A 40 10.45 -11.38 8.70
C GLN A 40 9.79 -11.22 10.07
N ASP A 41 8.46 -11.35 10.10
CA ASP A 41 7.65 -11.20 11.32
C ASP A 41 6.76 -12.44 11.51
N GLY A 42 7.23 -13.38 12.34
CA GLY A 42 6.60 -14.68 12.51
C GLY A 42 6.51 -15.43 11.17
N ALA A 43 5.29 -15.78 10.76
CA ALA A 43 5.02 -16.49 9.51
C ALA A 43 5.04 -15.59 8.25
N TYR A 44 5.08 -14.27 8.41
CA TYR A 44 4.91 -13.32 7.31
C TYR A 44 6.21 -12.61 6.97
N LEU A 45 6.50 -12.52 5.67
CA LEU A 45 7.58 -11.68 5.15
C LEU A 45 6.97 -10.38 4.65
N ILE A 46 7.20 -9.29 5.37
CA ILE A 46 6.77 -7.95 4.97
C ILE A 46 7.82 -7.43 3.97
N PRO A 47 7.42 -7.03 2.74
CA PRO A 47 8.36 -6.52 1.75
C PRO A 47 8.96 -5.18 2.20
N ALA A 48 10.12 -4.85 1.62
CA ALA A 48 10.72 -3.53 1.80
C ALA A 48 9.78 -2.44 1.28
N VAL A 49 9.81 -1.27 1.92
CA VAL A 49 9.09 -0.09 1.39
C VAL A 49 9.83 0.40 0.16
N GLU A 50 9.10 0.56 -0.94
CA GLU A 50 9.65 1.08 -2.18
C GLU A 50 10.14 2.53 -2.00
N PRO A 51 11.33 2.90 -2.53
CA PRO A 51 11.89 4.24 -2.37
C PRO A 51 10.95 5.37 -2.75
N LEU A 52 10.08 5.18 -3.74
CA LEU A 52 9.13 6.20 -4.21
C LEU A 52 8.11 6.60 -3.13
N HIS A 53 7.88 5.73 -2.13
CA HIS A 53 6.99 6.00 -1.00
C HIS A 53 7.71 6.65 0.17
N LEU A 54 9.04 6.73 0.17
CA LEU A 54 9.84 7.37 1.22
C LEU A 54 10.22 8.79 0.78
N PHE A 55 9.46 9.78 1.23
CA PHE A 55 9.62 11.17 0.79
C PHE A 55 9.36 12.17 1.92
N GLY A 56 10.00 13.34 1.82
CA GLY A 56 9.79 14.44 2.75
C GLY A 56 10.02 14.01 4.21
N THR A 57 9.00 14.23 5.05
CA THR A 57 9.04 13.94 6.49
C THR A 57 8.38 12.61 6.86
N ASN A 58 7.89 11.85 5.88
CA ASN A 58 7.20 10.59 6.14
C ASN A 58 8.08 9.43 6.61
N PRO A 59 9.41 9.38 6.34
CA PRO A 59 10.27 8.38 6.94
C PRO A 59 10.43 8.65 8.44
N ARG A 60 10.48 7.59 9.23
CA ARG A 60 10.64 7.63 10.67
C ARG A 60 11.99 8.23 11.04
N ALA A 61 11.97 9.15 12.01
CA ALA A 61 13.17 9.79 12.51
C ALA A 61 13.03 10.11 14.00
N GLU A 62 14.14 10.03 14.74
CA GLU A 62 14.23 10.70 16.05
C GLU A 62 14.38 12.20 15.82
N VAL A 63 13.59 13.00 16.54
CA VAL A 63 13.59 14.45 16.45
C VAL A 63 13.58 15.09 17.84
N ALA A 64 14.02 16.34 17.92
CA ALA A 64 13.77 17.15 19.10
C ALA A 64 12.25 17.39 19.24
N TYR A 65 11.74 17.30 20.46
CA TYR A 65 10.34 17.49 20.78
C TYR A 65 10.19 18.67 21.76
N ALA A 66 9.58 19.74 21.28
CA ALA A 66 9.37 20.97 22.05
C ALA A 66 7.97 21.04 22.70
N GLY A 67 7.17 19.98 22.61
CA GLY A 67 5.86 19.90 23.23
C GLY A 67 5.93 19.74 24.75
N THR A 68 4.77 19.77 25.39
CA THR A 68 4.64 19.69 26.87
C THR A 68 4.16 18.32 27.34
N GLU A 69 3.89 17.42 26.41
CA GLU A 69 3.42 16.08 26.67
C GLU A 69 4.51 15.22 27.31
N GLU A 70 4.10 14.36 28.25
CA GLU A 70 5.01 13.47 28.97
C GLU A 70 5.51 12.33 28.06
N PRO A 71 6.71 11.75 28.34
CA PRO A 71 7.18 10.53 27.69
C PRO A 71 6.14 9.41 27.69
N GLY A 72 6.08 8.64 26.59
CA GLY A 72 5.05 7.63 26.32
C GLY A 72 3.77 8.20 25.70
N THR A 73 3.58 9.53 25.66
CA THR A 73 2.45 10.11 24.94
C THR A 73 2.62 9.92 23.43
N ILE A 74 1.56 9.47 22.77
CA ILE A 74 1.45 9.48 21.31
C ILE A 74 0.68 10.72 20.87
N VAL A 75 1.37 11.63 20.20
CA VAL A 75 0.82 12.89 19.70
C VAL A 75 0.61 12.79 18.20
N VAL A 76 -0.64 12.96 17.76
CA VAL A 76 -1.04 12.83 16.36
C VAL A 76 -1.30 14.21 15.79
N ASP A 77 -0.59 14.55 14.73
CA ASP A 77 -0.84 15.75 13.94
C ASP A 77 -1.43 15.37 12.59
N THR A 78 -2.75 15.51 12.46
CA THR A 78 -3.46 15.14 11.24
C THR A 78 -3.25 16.12 10.09
N TYR A 79 -2.77 17.33 10.37
CA TYR A 79 -2.60 18.39 9.38
C TYR A 79 -1.23 18.28 8.72
N ALA A 80 -0.18 18.13 9.53
CA ALA A 80 1.18 17.86 9.05
C ALA A 80 1.40 16.38 8.66
N ARG A 81 0.43 15.51 8.96
CA ARG A 81 0.44 14.05 8.69
C ARG A 81 1.64 13.35 9.30
N VAL A 82 1.89 13.69 10.55
CA VAL A 82 2.93 13.09 11.37
C VAL A 82 2.37 12.62 12.71
N LEU A 83 3.01 11.60 13.27
CA LEU A 83 2.75 11.10 14.62
C LEU A 83 4.07 11.14 15.39
N TYR A 84 4.01 11.56 16.65
CA TYR A 84 5.14 11.59 17.56
C TYR A 84 4.90 10.61 18.70
N HIS A 85 5.86 9.72 18.96
CA HIS A 85 5.93 9.00 20.22
C HIS A 85 6.96 9.69 21.10
N VAL A 86 6.48 10.37 22.16
CA VAL A 86 7.31 11.23 23.01
C VAL A 86 8.25 10.39 23.86
N GLN A 87 9.50 10.80 23.92
CA GLN A 87 10.58 10.15 24.65
C GLN A 87 11.17 11.10 25.69
N GLU A 88 11.94 10.55 26.62
CA GLU A 88 12.70 11.36 27.58
C GLU A 88 13.73 12.27 26.88
N GLY A 89 14.16 13.31 27.60
CA GLY A 89 15.23 14.20 27.13
C GLY A 89 14.81 15.19 26.03
N GLY A 90 13.51 15.50 25.94
CA GLY A 90 12.99 16.47 24.96
C GLY A 90 13.08 15.94 23.53
N LYS A 91 12.81 14.64 23.35
CA LYS A 91 12.88 13.94 22.07
C LYS A 91 11.56 13.24 21.77
N ALA A 92 11.38 12.89 20.50
CA ALA A 92 10.31 12.01 20.08
C ALA A 92 10.75 11.20 18.86
N THR A 93 10.19 10.00 18.70
CA THR A 93 10.21 9.34 17.41
C THR A 93 9.04 9.87 16.57
N ARG A 94 9.35 10.52 15.44
CA ARG A 94 8.36 10.96 14.45
C ARG A 94 8.13 9.87 13.42
N TYR A 95 6.87 9.69 13.01
CA TYR A 95 6.44 8.79 11.95
C TYR A 95 5.58 9.56 10.94
N GLY A 96 5.69 9.26 9.66
CA GLY A 96 4.69 9.67 8.67
C GLY A 96 3.40 8.87 8.82
N ILE A 97 2.25 9.52 8.69
CA ILE A 97 0.95 8.86 8.78
C ILE A 97 0.08 9.13 7.56
N ALA A 98 -0.83 8.20 7.26
CA ALA A 98 -2.03 8.52 6.50
C ALA A 98 -3.21 8.75 7.46
N VAL A 99 -4.07 9.71 7.13
CA VAL A 99 -5.22 10.07 7.95
C VAL A 99 -6.51 9.99 7.15
N GLY A 100 -7.63 10.04 7.86
CA GLY A 100 -8.94 10.12 7.25
C GLY A 100 -9.06 11.32 6.33
N ARG A 101 -9.89 11.19 5.29
CA ARG A 101 -10.39 12.36 4.54
C ARG A 101 -11.05 13.35 5.51
N GLU A 102 -11.05 14.64 5.15
CA GLU A 102 -11.54 15.72 6.03
C GLU A 102 -12.86 15.36 6.74
N GLY A 103 -12.90 15.59 8.05
CA GLY A 103 -14.08 15.34 8.88
C GLY A 103 -14.25 13.92 9.43
N ILE A 104 -13.42 12.96 9.00
CA ILE A 104 -13.51 11.55 9.41
C ILE A 104 -12.22 11.13 10.10
N SER A 105 -11.80 11.79 11.17
CA SER A 105 -10.58 11.40 11.93
C SER A 105 -10.85 11.40 13.43
N PHE A 106 -10.12 10.56 14.17
CA PHE A 106 -10.08 10.63 15.63
C PHE A 106 -9.65 12.04 16.06
N ARG A 107 -10.37 12.64 17.02
CA ARG A 107 -10.12 14.00 17.52
C ARG A 107 -10.10 14.02 19.03
N GLY A 108 -9.33 14.93 19.61
CA GLY A 108 -9.22 15.09 21.06
C GLY A 108 -8.24 14.10 21.66
N ASN A 109 -8.60 13.52 22.81
CA ASN A 109 -7.70 12.67 23.60
C ASN A 109 -8.21 11.23 23.74
N GLY A 110 -7.32 10.31 24.06
CA GLY A 110 -7.65 8.92 24.33
C GLY A 110 -6.48 8.21 24.98
N TYR A 111 -6.51 6.89 24.96
CA TYR A 111 -5.37 6.08 25.36
C TYR A 111 -5.33 4.76 24.57
N VAL A 112 -4.18 4.10 24.55
CA VAL A 112 -4.03 2.75 24.01
C VAL A 112 -4.71 1.76 24.95
N GLY A 113 -5.89 1.26 24.59
CA GLY A 113 -6.63 0.31 25.43
C GLY A 113 -6.30 -1.15 25.13
N ARG A 114 -5.88 -1.44 23.90
CA ARG A 114 -5.50 -2.79 23.47
C ARG A 114 -4.48 -2.73 22.35
N LYS A 115 -3.66 -3.77 22.27
CA LYS A 115 -2.65 -4.01 21.25
C LYS A 115 -2.91 -5.36 20.59
N GLN A 116 -2.78 -5.45 19.28
CA GLN A 116 -2.90 -6.71 18.53
C GLN A 116 -1.82 -6.81 17.44
N GLU A 117 -1.14 -7.95 17.39
CA GLU A 117 -0.34 -8.38 16.23
C GLU A 117 -1.24 -9.08 15.22
N TRP A 118 -0.99 -8.82 13.93
CA TRP A 118 -1.75 -9.33 12.79
C TRP A 118 -3.27 -9.33 13.06
N PRO A 119 -3.87 -8.14 13.30
CA PRO A 119 -5.27 -8.02 13.65
C PRO A 119 -6.17 -8.51 12.52
N SER A 120 -7.29 -9.14 12.88
CA SER A 120 -8.39 -9.30 11.93
C SER A 120 -9.06 -7.96 11.64
N TRP A 121 -9.66 -7.86 10.46
CA TRP A 121 -10.40 -6.67 10.05
C TRP A 121 -11.79 -7.04 9.59
N THR A 122 -12.75 -6.18 9.88
CA THR A 122 -14.10 -6.29 9.33
C THR A 122 -14.56 -4.89 8.92
N PRO A 123 -15.04 -4.70 7.69
CA PRO A 123 -15.59 -3.43 7.28
C PRO A 123 -16.81 -3.09 8.15
N THR A 124 -17.01 -1.81 8.43
CA THR A 124 -18.21 -1.39 9.16
C THR A 124 -19.46 -1.59 8.31
N ALA A 125 -20.62 -1.78 8.94
CA ALA A 125 -21.89 -1.86 8.21
C ALA A 125 -22.14 -0.62 7.32
N ASN A 126 -21.67 0.56 7.75
CA ASN A 126 -21.74 1.77 6.95
C ASN A 126 -20.90 1.67 5.68
N MET A 127 -19.67 1.17 5.77
CA MET A 127 -18.79 0.97 4.61
C MET A 127 -19.43 0.02 3.59
N VAL A 128 -19.93 -1.14 4.04
CA VAL A 128 -20.62 -2.11 3.17
C VAL A 128 -21.84 -1.48 2.49
N ARG A 129 -22.61 -0.67 3.22
CA ARG A 129 -23.80 0.00 2.70
C ARG A 129 -23.48 1.10 1.68
N THR A 130 -22.45 1.91 1.90
CA THR A 130 -22.15 3.08 1.05
C THR A 130 -21.22 2.77 -0.12
N ARG A 131 -20.36 1.76 0.02
CA ARG A 131 -19.40 1.32 -1.01
C ARG A 131 -19.40 -0.21 -1.12
N PRO A 132 -20.54 -0.83 -1.48
CA PRO A 132 -20.63 -2.29 -1.61
C PRO A 132 -19.69 -2.83 -2.69
N ASP A 133 -19.39 -2.03 -3.73
CA ASP A 133 -18.41 -2.33 -4.78
C ASP A 133 -17.02 -2.62 -4.23
N LEU A 134 -16.65 -2.04 -3.09
CA LEU A 134 -15.35 -2.24 -2.44
C LEU A 134 -15.38 -3.19 -1.24
N TYR A 135 -16.51 -3.29 -0.54
CA TYR A 135 -16.54 -3.89 0.80
C TYR A 135 -17.49 -5.08 0.97
N ALA A 136 -18.40 -5.34 0.01
CA ALA A 136 -19.40 -6.40 0.17
C ALA A 136 -18.76 -7.79 0.28
N GLU A 137 -17.73 -8.07 -0.53
CA GLU A 137 -16.97 -9.33 -0.48
C GLU A 137 -16.32 -9.57 0.89
N PHE A 138 -15.89 -8.50 1.56
CA PHE A 138 -15.20 -8.56 2.85
C PHE A 138 -16.13 -8.46 4.06
N ALA A 139 -17.45 -8.52 3.88
CA ALA A 139 -18.41 -8.38 4.99
C ALA A 139 -18.26 -9.46 6.07
N GLY A 140 -17.74 -10.64 5.71
CA GLY A 140 -17.38 -11.72 6.65
C GLY A 140 -16.07 -11.48 7.43
N GLY A 141 -15.36 -10.40 7.12
CA GLY A 141 -14.06 -10.07 7.68
C GLY A 141 -12.89 -10.76 6.98
N LEU A 142 -11.70 -10.21 7.23
CA LEU A 142 -10.42 -10.76 6.82
C LEU A 142 -9.62 -11.17 8.06
N PRO A 143 -9.00 -12.37 8.06
CA PRO A 143 -8.05 -12.74 9.10
C PRO A 143 -6.82 -11.82 9.04
N GLY A 144 -6.00 -11.84 10.09
CA GLY A 144 -4.69 -11.19 10.04
C GLY A 144 -3.81 -11.81 8.96
N GLY A 145 -3.06 -10.98 8.24
CA GLY A 145 -2.14 -11.42 7.20
C GLY A 145 -1.71 -10.27 6.28
N LEU A 146 -0.91 -10.59 5.27
CA LEU A 146 -0.32 -9.61 4.35
C LEU A 146 -1.34 -8.86 3.49
N ASP A 147 -2.52 -9.43 3.28
CA ASP A 147 -3.61 -8.79 2.50
C ASP A 147 -4.58 -8.00 3.39
N ASN A 148 -4.38 -8.00 4.72
CA ASN A 148 -5.28 -7.34 5.64
C ASN A 148 -5.02 -5.82 5.67
N PRO A 149 -6.04 -4.96 5.47
CA PRO A 149 -5.86 -3.51 5.41
C PRO A 149 -5.46 -2.86 6.74
N LEU A 150 -5.48 -3.59 7.86
CA LEU A 150 -4.92 -3.14 9.14
C LEU A 150 -3.41 -3.39 9.26
N GLY A 151 -2.82 -4.14 8.34
CA GLY A 151 -1.38 -4.44 8.33
C GLY A 151 -0.91 -5.28 9.52
N ALA A 152 0.38 -5.15 9.84
CA ALA A 152 1.07 -6.03 10.78
C ALA A 152 0.71 -5.80 12.26
N ARG A 153 0.35 -4.57 12.66
CA ARG A 153 0.05 -4.19 14.05
C ARG A 153 -1.11 -3.22 14.13
N ALA A 154 -1.85 -3.27 15.24
CA ALA A 154 -2.85 -2.25 15.58
C ALA A 154 -2.84 -1.90 17.08
N LEU A 155 -2.89 -0.60 17.35
CA LEU A 155 -3.21 -0.01 18.65
C LEU A 155 -4.67 0.44 18.63
N TYR A 156 -5.50 -0.10 19.52
CA TYR A 156 -6.91 0.22 19.62
C TYR A 156 -7.10 1.36 20.62
N LEU A 157 -7.76 2.43 20.17
CA LEU A 157 -7.86 3.66 20.93
C LEU A 157 -9.13 3.68 21.78
N TYR A 158 -8.98 3.96 23.06
CA TYR A 158 -10.06 3.96 24.04
C TYR A 158 -10.27 5.37 24.60
N ARG A 159 -11.50 5.66 25.03
CA ARG A 159 -11.87 6.88 25.76
C ARG A 159 -12.96 6.55 26.78
N GLY A 160 -12.77 6.98 28.03
CA GLY A 160 -13.76 6.73 29.09
C GLY A 160 -14.10 5.24 29.28
N GLY A 161 -13.13 4.34 29.07
CA GLY A 161 -13.31 2.89 29.20
C GLY A 161 -13.99 2.21 28.01
N ARG A 162 -14.22 2.92 26.89
CA ARG A 162 -14.87 2.36 25.69
C ARG A 162 -13.95 2.43 24.47
N ASP A 163 -14.02 1.40 23.63
CA ASP A 163 -13.36 1.40 22.31
C ASP A 163 -13.98 2.51 21.44
N THR A 164 -13.11 3.34 20.87
CA THR A 164 -13.52 4.46 20.01
C THR A 164 -13.78 4.02 18.57
N MET A 165 -13.47 2.77 18.24
CA MET A 165 -13.42 2.23 16.88
C MET A 165 -12.42 2.93 15.97
N PHE A 166 -11.48 3.69 16.54
CA PHE A 166 -10.30 4.21 15.84
C PHE A 166 -9.06 3.43 16.25
N ARG A 167 -8.13 3.28 15.31
CA ARG A 167 -6.86 2.60 15.52
C ARG A 167 -5.70 3.42 14.95
N ILE A 168 -4.53 3.22 15.54
CA ILE A 168 -3.24 3.45 14.87
C ILE A 168 -2.77 2.09 14.40
N HIS A 169 -2.54 1.90 13.10
CA HIS A 169 -2.27 0.58 12.56
C HIS A 169 -1.36 0.62 11.33
N GLY A 170 -0.84 -0.55 10.92
CA GLY A 170 -0.06 -0.71 9.69
C GLY A 170 -0.91 -0.58 8.42
N THR A 171 -0.33 -0.71 7.24
CA THR A 171 -1.10 -0.69 5.98
C THR A 171 -0.41 -1.55 4.94
N ILE A 172 -1.21 -2.09 4.02
CA ILE A 172 -0.72 -2.73 2.80
C ILE A 172 -0.50 -1.70 1.68
N ASP A 173 -1.11 -0.53 1.82
CA ASP A 173 -1.02 0.58 0.86
C ASP A 173 0.03 1.60 1.33
N ASN A 174 1.29 1.33 0.98
CA ASN A 174 2.42 2.21 1.28
C ASN A 174 2.24 3.61 0.63
N ALA A 175 1.58 3.70 -0.51
CA ALA A 175 1.31 4.96 -1.19
C ALA A 175 0.35 5.87 -0.39
N SER A 176 -0.42 5.34 0.56
CA SER A 176 -1.29 6.17 1.39
C SER A 176 -0.53 7.06 2.39
N ILE A 177 0.67 6.67 2.82
CA ILE A 177 1.38 7.36 3.91
C ILE A 177 1.83 8.76 3.48
N GLY A 178 1.54 9.76 4.31
CA GLY A 178 1.72 11.17 3.99
C GLY A 178 0.53 11.81 3.26
N ARG A 179 -0.60 11.10 3.13
CA ARG A 179 -1.82 11.57 2.44
C ARG A 179 -3.07 11.50 3.31
N ALA A 180 -4.11 12.25 2.95
CA ALA A 180 -5.43 12.21 3.61
C ALA A 180 -6.42 11.31 2.85
N THR A 181 -6.12 10.01 2.75
CA THR A 181 -6.87 9.04 1.91
C THR A 181 -7.63 7.98 2.70
N SER A 182 -7.52 7.93 4.02
CA SER A 182 -8.09 6.84 4.82
C SER A 182 -9.60 7.02 5.11
N ALA A 183 -10.25 5.93 5.54
CA ALA A 183 -11.63 5.94 6.03
C ALA A 183 -11.75 6.35 7.52
N GLY A 184 -10.65 6.76 8.13
CA GLY A 184 -10.62 7.53 9.38
C GLY A 184 -9.67 7.05 10.47
N CYS A 185 -9.09 5.87 10.33
CA CYS A 185 -7.99 5.43 11.20
C CYS A 185 -6.65 6.07 10.78
N ILE A 186 -5.66 5.99 11.66
CA ILE A 186 -4.30 6.48 11.43
C ILE A 186 -3.47 5.30 10.92
N ARG A 187 -2.91 5.43 9.73
CA ARG A 187 -2.10 4.38 9.08
C ARG A 187 -0.62 4.73 9.14
N LEU A 188 0.20 3.71 9.32
CA LEU A 188 1.66 3.74 9.30
C LEU A 188 2.16 2.71 8.27
N PHE A 189 3.39 2.87 7.78
CA PHE A 189 4.10 1.74 7.18
C PHE A 189 4.14 0.56 8.15
N ASN A 190 4.12 -0.68 7.67
CA ASN A 190 4.13 -1.84 8.57
C ASN A 190 5.36 -1.86 9.50
N GLN A 191 6.52 -1.48 8.98
CA GLN A 191 7.78 -1.35 9.73
C GLN A 191 7.67 -0.31 10.87
N ASP A 192 6.94 0.78 10.62
CA ASP A 192 6.68 1.82 11.61
C ASP A 192 5.61 1.42 12.61
N ALA A 193 4.58 0.69 12.17
CA ALA A 193 3.57 0.13 13.04
C ALA A 193 4.18 -0.90 14.00
N ILE A 194 5.08 -1.76 13.53
CA ILE A 194 5.87 -2.69 14.37
C ILE A 194 6.68 -1.91 15.40
N HIS A 195 7.48 -0.95 14.94
CA HIS A 195 8.32 -0.15 15.84
C HIS A 195 7.50 0.59 16.89
N LEU A 196 6.43 1.29 16.51
CA LEU A 196 5.57 1.98 17.47
C LEU A 196 4.89 0.99 18.42
N PHE A 197 4.43 -0.15 17.91
CA PHE A 197 3.80 -1.18 18.71
C PHE A 197 4.73 -1.72 19.79
N ASP A 198 5.99 -1.98 19.48
CA ASP A 198 6.94 -2.52 20.45
C ASP A 198 7.32 -1.51 21.54
N ASN A 199 7.22 -0.22 21.24
CA ASN A 199 7.59 0.86 22.16
C ASN A 199 6.40 1.48 22.92
N ALA A 200 5.17 1.32 22.44
CA ALA A 200 3.97 1.84 23.10
C ALA A 200 3.43 0.85 24.14
N GLU A 201 2.93 1.36 25.26
CA GLU A 201 2.32 0.59 26.33
C GLU A 201 0.78 0.71 26.34
N ILE A 202 0.11 -0.28 26.93
CA ILE A 202 -1.32 -0.16 27.23
C ILE A 202 -1.47 0.90 28.32
N GLY A 203 -2.30 1.91 28.07
CA GLY A 203 -2.48 3.08 28.94
C GLY A 203 -1.82 4.35 28.39
N ASP A 204 -0.92 4.24 27.41
CA ASP A 204 -0.28 5.39 26.78
C ASP A 204 -1.32 6.37 26.26
N ARG A 205 -1.08 7.66 26.55
CA ARG A 205 -2.01 8.72 26.19
C ARG A 205 -1.95 9.00 24.70
N ILE A 206 -3.11 9.20 24.10
CA ILE A 206 -3.24 9.73 22.74
C ILE A 206 -3.69 11.18 22.83
N VAL A 207 -2.99 12.08 22.13
CA VAL A 207 -3.37 13.48 21.96
C VAL A 207 -3.40 13.81 20.48
N VAL A 208 -4.54 14.27 19.98
CA VAL A 208 -4.66 14.77 18.60
C VAL A 208 -4.59 16.30 18.62
N ARG A 209 -3.62 16.86 17.90
CA ARG A 209 -3.43 18.32 17.80
C ARG A 209 -4.61 18.99 17.10
N THR A 210 -4.98 20.17 17.58
CA THR A 210 -5.84 21.10 16.83
C THR A 210 -5.04 21.75 15.69
N LEU A 211 -5.73 22.42 14.76
CA LEU A 211 -5.05 23.19 13.70
C LEU A 211 -4.10 24.24 14.29
N GLU A 212 -4.54 24.97 15.32
CA GLU A 212 -3.72 25.99 15.98
C GLU A 212 -2.43 25.40 16.57
N GLN A 213 -2.54 24.25 17.26
CA GLN A 213 -1.38 23.55 17.82
C GLN A 213 -0.45 23.02 16.73
N SER A 214 -1.01 22.51 15.63
CA SER A 214 -0.24 22.07 14.48
C SER A 214 0.53 23.22 13.84
N LEU A 215 -0.13 24.36 13.58
CA LEU A 215 0.50 25.55 13.03
C LEU A 215 1.62 26.09 13.92
N ALA A 216 1.44 26.04 15.24
CA ALA A 216 2.46 26.48 16.20
C ALA A 216 3.69 25.55 16.21
N ALA A 217 3.49 24.23 16.06
CA ALA A 217 4.56 23.24 16.15
C ALA A 217 5.27 22.98 14.81
N GLU A 218 4.50 22.89 13.73
CA GLU A 218 4.96 22.42 12.41
C GLU A 218 4.96 23.56 11.36
N GLY A 219 4.23 24.65 11.63
CA GLY A 219 3.94 25.68 10.63
C GLY A 219 2.80 25.30 9.69
N PRO A 220 2.48 26.14 8.69
CA PRO A 220 1.45 25.84 7.71
C PRO A 220 1.90 24.71 6.78
N TYR A 221 0.97 23.80 6.47
CA TYR A 221 1.13 22.71 5.51
C TYR A 221 0.09 22.83 4.40
N MET A 222 0.44 22.31 3.23
CA MET A 222 -0.43 22.20 2.07
C MET A 222 -0.34 20.79 1.47
N ASP A 223 -1.31 20.46 0.62
CA ASP A 223 -1.21 19.31 -0.27
C ASP A 223 -0.46 19.69 -1.54
N ASP A 224 0.51 18.85 -1.92
CA ASP A 224 1.10 18.93 -3.25
C ASP A 224 0.17 18.36 -4.33
N ALA A 225 0.59 18.40 -5.59
CA ALA A 225 -0.22 17.95 -6.71
C ALA A 225 -0.60 16.45 -6.66
N TYR A 226 0.09 15.69 -5.81
CA TYR A 226 -0.10 14.25 -5.60
C TYR A 226 -0.79 13.94 -4.25
N GLY A 227 -1.30 14.97 -3.56
CA GLY A 227 -1.99 14.87 -2.29
C GLY A 227 -1.09 14.51 -1.11
N ARG A 228 0.22 14.79 -1.19
CA ARG A 228 1.18 14.61 -0.09
C ARG A 228 1.27 15.88 0.74
N ALA A 229 1.38 15.73 2.06
CA ALA A 229 1.50 16.87 2.95
C ALA A 229 2.92 17.41 2.87
N VAL A 230 3.04 18.69 2.53
CA VAL A 230 4.31 19.41 2.44
C VAL A 230 4.19 20.76 3.15
N PRO A 231 5.28 21.31 3.72
CA PRO A 231 5.25 22.66 4.30
C PRO A 231 4.78 23.70 3.28
N ASP A 232 3.93 24.65 3.69
CA ASP A 232 3.39 25.69 2.81
C ASP A 232 4.40 26.83 2.58
N THR A 233 5.41 26.53 1.77
CA THR A 233 6.47 27.45 1.38
C THR A 233 6.21 28.02 -0.02
N PRO A 234 6.73 29.22 -0.35
CA PRO A 234 6.67 29.73 -1.72
C PRO A 234 7.20 28.75 -2.77
N GLN A 235 8.23 27.97 -2.41
CA GLN A 235 8.83 26.94 -3.26
C GLN A 235 7.84 25.80 -3.53
N ASN A 236 7.21 25.26 -2.47
CA ASN A 236 6.23 24.18 -2.64
C ASN A 236 4.97 24.64 -3.37
N ARG A 237 4.53 25.89 -3.17
CA ARG A 237 3.43 26.47 -3.96
C ARG A 237 3.77 26.61 -5.45
N ALA A 238 5.00 27.03 -5.77
CA ALA A 238 5.46 27.08 -7.16
C ALA A 238 5.58 25.68 -7.77
N GLN A 239 6.10 24.72 -7.01
CA GLN A 239 6.19 23.32 -7.45
C GLN A 239 4.81 22.72 -7.70
N PHE A 240 3.84 22.97 -6.80
CA PHE A 240 2.46 22.54 -6.99
C PHE A 240 1.90 23.03 -8.33
N GLN A 241 2.10 24.30 -8.67
CA GLN A 241 1.64 24.86 -9.94
C GLN A 241 2.32 24.21 -11.14
N ALA A 242 3.64 24.01 -11.07
CA ALA A 242 4.40 23.35 -12.12
C ALA A 242 3.95 21.90 -12.33
N ASP A 243 3.75 21.14 -11.25
CA ASP A 243 3.28 19.76 -11.30
C ASP A 243 1.86 19.66 -11.87
N GLN A 244 0.96 20.58 -11.51
CA GLN A 244 -0.40 20.62 -12.07
C GLN A 244 -0.39 20.86 -13.58
N ILE A 245 0.48 21.75 -14.07
CA ILE A 245 0.64 21.99 -15.50
C ILE A 245 1.17 20.73 -16.19
N ALA A 246 2.22 20.11 -15.64
CA ALA A 246 2.81 18.91 -16.21
C ALA A 246 1.82 17.74 -16.25
N ILE A 247 1.00 17.56 -15.20
CA ILE A 247 -0.07 16.56 -15.15
C ILE A 247 -1.09 16.84 -16.25
N ALA A 248 -1.57 18.08 -16.36
CA ALA A 248 -2.56 18.45 -17.37
C ALA A 248 -2.03 18.24 -18.80
N GLU A 249 -0.77 18.56 -19.06
CA GLU A 249 -0.11 18.33 -20.34
C GLU A 249 0.02 16.82 -20.65
N ALA A 250 0.43 16.03 -19.66
CA ALA A 250 0.54 14.57 -19.82
C ALA A 250 -0.84 13.92 -20.07
N GLU A 251 -1.90 14.38 -19.38
CA GLU A 251 -3.26 13.91 -19.60
C GLU A 251 -3.78 14.30 -20.98
N ALA A 252 -3.54 15.53 -21.43
CA ALA A 252 -3.89 15.98 -22.78
C ALA A 252 -3.19 15.13 -23.84
N GLN A 253 -1.89 14.84 -23.65
CA GLN A 253 -1.13 13.98 -24.54
C GLN A 253 -1.67 12.54 -24.54
N ARG A 254 -2.04 12.00 -23.37
CA ARG A 254 -2.66 10.67 -23.27
C ARG A 254 -3.97 10.60 -24.07
N VAL A 255 -4.85 11.59 -23.89
CA VAL A 255 -6.13 11.66 -24.61
C VAL A 255 -5.91 11.76 -26.11
N GLU A 256 -4.95 12.57 -26.56
CA GLU A 256 -4.64 12.70 -27.98
C GLU A 256 -4.05 11.40 -28.56
N ASN A 257 -3.14 10.74 -27.84
CA ASN A 257 -2.60 9.45 -28.24
C ASN A 257 -3.69 8.38 -28.33
N GLU A 258 -4.61 8.33 -27.37
CA GLU A 258 -5.77 7.42 -27.41
C GLU A 258 -6.68 7.71 -28.61
N ARG A 259 -6.89 8.99 -28.94
CA ARG A 259 -7.67 9.40 -30.11
C ARG A 259 -7.00 8.98 -31.41
N ILE A 260 -5.69 9.16 -31.54
CA ILE A 260 -4.90 8.72 -32.70
C ILE A 260 -4.95 7.20 -32.82
N ALA A 261 -4.69 6.47 -31.74
CA ALA A 261 -4.73 5.02 -31.72
C ALA A 261 -6.12 4.47 -32.09
N ALA A 262 -7.20 5.10 -31.62
CA ALA A 262 -8.57 4.73 -32.00
C ALA A 262 -8.85 4.96 -33.49
N ALA A 263 -8.35 6.06 -34.06
CA ALA A 263 -8.50 6.35 -35.49
C ALA A 263 -7.71 5.35 -36.35
N GLU A 264 -6.47 5.04 -35.98
CA GLU A 264 -5.64 4.03 -36.66
C GLU A 264 -6.27 2.64 -36.57
N ALA A 265 -6.81 2.26 -35.42
CA ALA A 265 -7.52 0.99 -35.24
C ALA A 265 -8.78 0.90 -36.11
N ALA A 266 -9.54 2.00 -36.24
CA ALA A 266 -10.71 2.05 -37.12
C ALA A 266 -10.32 1.91 -38.60
N GLU A 267 -9.29 2.63 -39.05
CA GLU A 267 -8.80 2.52 -40.42
C GLU A 267 -8.26 1.12 -40.73
N GLN A 268 -7.57 0.51 -39.77
CA GLN A 268 -7.09 -0.87 -39.88
C GLN A 268 -8.25 -1.87 -39.95
N ALA A 269 -9.29 -1.71 -39.12
CA ALA A 269 -10.49 -2.55 -39.19
C ALA A 269 -11.19 -2.44 -40.56
N GLU A 270 -11.27 -1.25 -41.16
CA GLU A 270 -11.79 -1.09 -42.52
C GLU A 270 -10.89 -1.76 -43.58
N ARG A 271 -9.56 -1.66 -43.45
CA ARG A 271 -8.61 -2.35 -44.35
C ARG A 271 -8.77 -3.87 -44.25
N ASP A 272 -8.91 -4.39 -43.05
CA ASP A 272 -9.08 -5.81 -42.78
C ASP A 272 -10.42 -6.31 -43.29
N GLU A 273 -11.50 -5.54 -43.13
CA GLU A 273 -12.81 -5.85 -43.70
C GLU A 273 -12.77 -5.87 -45.23
N ARG A 274 -12.15 -4.85 -45.86
CA ARG A 274 -11.94 -4.83 -47.31
C ARG A 274 -11.12 -6.03 -47.79
N ARG A 275 -10.10 -6.44 -47.05
CA ARG A 275 -9.27 -7.62 -47.35
C ARG A 275 -10.08 -8.92 -47.20
N ARG A 276 -10.88 -9.03 -46.15
CA ARG A 276 -11.78 -10.18 -45.85
C ARG A 276 -12.75 -10.40 -47.00
N LEU A 277 -13.51 -9.36 -47.36
CA LEU A 277 -14.47 -9.40 -48.46
C LEU A 277 -13.82 -9.72 -49.81
N ARG A 278 -12.61 -9.19 -50.08
CA ARG A 278 -11.84 -9.51 -51.30
C ARG A 278 -11.46 -11.00 -51.36
N ILE A 279 -11.01 -11.59 -50.26
CA ILE A 279 -10.64 -13.02 -50.20
C ILE A 279 -11.88 -13.89 -50.44
N CYS A 280 -13.01 -13.60 -49.79
CA CYS A 280 -14.25 -14.35 -49.98
C CYS A 280 -14.75 -14.29 -51.42
N ARG A 281 -14.76 -13.10 -52.03
CA ARG A 281 -15.13 -12.93 -53.45
C ARG A 281 -14.26 -13.78 -54.37
N ASN A 282 -12.95 -13.81 -54.15
CA ASN A 282 -12.02 -14.62 -54.95
C ASN A 282 -12.20 -16.13 -54.74
N ARG A 283 -12.77 -16.56 -53.61
CA ARG A 283 -13.09 -17.97 -53.30
C ARG A 283 -14.54 -18.35 -53.64
N GLY A 284 -15.35 -17.42 -54.14
CA GLY A 284 -16.77 -17.66 -54.44
C GLY A 284 -17.66 -17.83 -53.21
N ILE A 285 -17.23 -17.31 -52.05
CA ILE A 285 -18.01 -17.33 -50.80
C ILE A 285 -18.89 -16.07 -50.77
N ASP A 286 -20.18 -16.24 -50.44
CA ASP A 286 -21.11 -15.13 -50.28
C ASP A 286 -20.68 -14.21 -49.13
N GLU A 287 -20.97 -12.91 -49.24
CA GLU A 287 -20.59 -11.91 -48.24
C GLU A 287 -21.22 -12.19 -46.86
N SER A 288 -22.47 -12.67 -46.84
CA SER A 288 -23.20 -12.99 -45.60
C SER A 288 -22.65 -14.24 -44.88
N GLU A 289 -21.94 -15.10 -45.61
CA GLU A 289 -21.30 -16.32 -45.10
C GLU A 289 -19.77 -16.18 -45.00
N CYS A 290 -19.23 -15.00 -45.30
CA CYS A 290 -17.79 -14.78 -45.33
C CYS A 290 -17.21 -14.88 -43.90
N PRO A 291 -16.25 -15.79 -43.65
CA PRO A 291 -15.62 -15.93 -42.33
C PRO A 291 -14.83 -14.69 -41.90
N THR A 292 -14.37 -14.66 -40.66
CA THR A 292 -13.48 -13.59 -40.16
C THR A 292 -12.13 -13.62 -40.89
N LEU A 293 -11.44 -12.47 -40.94
CA LEU A 293 -10.15 -12.39 -41.63
C LEU A 293 -9.10 -13.40 -41.09
N PRO A 294 -8.95 -13.61 -39.76
CA PRO A 294 -8.03 -14.61 -39.21
C PRO A 294 -8.34 -16.04 -39.69
N GLU A 295 -9.62 -16.43 -39.75
CA GLU A 295 -10.04 -17.74 -40.26
C GLU A 295 -9.70 -17.93 -41.74
N LEU A 296 -9.74 -16.85 -42.53
CA LEU A 296 -9.40 -16.88 -43.96
C LEU A 296 -7.89 -16.97 -44.23
N THR A 297 -7.07 -16.37 -43.35
CA THR A 297 -5.60 -16.31 -43.49
C THR A 297 -4.89 -17.44 -42.74
N GLY A 298 -5.58 -18.17 -41.88
CA GLY A 298 -4.97 -19.20 -41.03
C GLY A 298 -4.15 -18.61 -39.88
N GLU A 299 -4.32 -17.31 -39.60
CA GLU A 299 -3.79 -16.69 -38.39
C GLU A 299 -4.69 -17.10 -37.22
N ALA A 300 -4.14 -17.80 -36.23
CA ALA A 300 -4.87 -18.10 -35.01
C ALA A 300 -5.30 -16.78 -34.37
N ALA A 301 -6.60 -16.64 -34.06
CA ALA A 301 -7.12 -15.46 -33.37
C ALA A 301 -6.28 -15.21 -32.12
N ALA A 302 -5.53 -14.10 -32.09
CA ALA A 302 -4.79 -13.70 -30.91
C ALA A 302 -5.81 -13.42 -29.81
N VAL A 303 -5.92 -14.35 -28.85
CA VAL A 303 -6.72 -14.19 -27.66
C VAL A 303 -6.14 -13.00 -26.89
N PRO A 304 -6.90 -11.93 -26.62
CA PRO A 304 -6.38 -10.84 -25.82
C PRO A 304 -6.07 -11.40 -24.43
N ALA A 305 -4.81 -11.26 -23.99
CA ALA A 305 -4.43 -11.54 -22.61
C ALA A 305 -5.18 -10.55 -21.71
N GLY A 306 -6.08 -11.09 -20.89
CA GLY A 306 -6.80 -10.35 -19.85
C GLY A 306 -5.93 -10.00 -18.67
#